data_AF-A0A0S7BHV7-F1
#
_entry.id   AF-A0A0S7BHV7-F1
#
_cell.length_a   1.000
_cell.length_b   1.000
_cell.length_c   1.000
_cell.angle_alpha   90.00
_cell.angle_beta   90.00
_cell.angle_gamma   90.00
#
_symmetry.space_group_name_H-M   'P 1'
#
loop_
_entity.id
_entity.type
_entity.pdbx_description
1 polymer ?
#
loop_
_entity_poly.entity_id
_entity_poly.type
_entity_poly.pdbx_seq_one_letter_code
_entity_poly.pdbx_strand_id
1 'polypeptide(L)'
;MRVTVQKTSTKALPKIDFRVVHDIVNVHQRTEWRWLTLGMILLDLLMIAAGFILAYVIRFRLNIPFFFVGSEESPSLRFYITLGAFLIPFWIAIYAAAGLYSRQNILGGPVSIH
;
A
#
# COMPACT_ATOMS: atom_id res chain seq x y z
N MET A 1 45.27 53.79 -37.88
CA MET A 1 44.94 52.38 -38.19
C MET A 1 43.79 51.98 -37.27
N ARG A 2 42.55 51.88 -37.75
CA ARG A 2 41.37 51.50 -36.93
C ARG A 2 41.13 50.00 -37.10
N VAL A 3 41.14 49.25 -36.01
CA VAL A 3 40.82 47.82 -36.00
C VAL A 3 39.31 47.68 -35.80
N THR A 4 38.60 47.26 -36.84
CA THR A 4 37.19 46.86 -36.78
C THR A 4 37.11 45.45 -36.21
N VAL A 5 36.58 45.32 -34.98
CA VAL A 5 36.31 44.03 -34.35
C VAL A 5 35.04 43.43 -34.97
N GLN A 6 35.21 42.34 -35.71
CA GLN A 6 34.14 41.59 -36.36
C GLN A 6 33.41 40.74 -35.30
N LYS A 7 32.13 41.06 -35.06
CA LYS A 7 31.27 40.38 -34.06
C LYS A 7 30.93 38.98 -34.57
N THR A 8 31.59 37.96 -34.02
CA THR A 8 31.34 36.55 -34.34
C THR A 8 29.91 36.18 -33.95
N SER A 9 29.09 35.86 -34.96
CA SER A 9 27.73 35.37 -34.79
C SER A 9 27.77 33.96 -34.19
N THR A 10 27.67 33.87 -32.87
CA THR A 10 27.46 32.60 -32.16
C THR A 10 26.07 32.08 -32.53
N LYS A 11 26.03 31.03 -33.36
CA LYS A 11 24.80 30.27 -33.60
C LYS A 11 24.27 29.77 -32.25
N ALA A 12 23.10 30.25 -31.87
CA ALA A 12 22.41 29.79 -30.67
C ALA A 12 22.16 28.28 -30.80
N LEU A 13 22.68 27.51 -29.85
CA LEU A 13 22.41 26.08 -29.75
C LEU A 13 20.91 25.87 -29.51
N PRO A 14 20.28 24.86 -30.14
CA PRO A 14 18.88 24.54 -29.88
C PRO A 14 18.73 24.17 -28.41
N LYS A 15 17.84 24.90 -27.72
CA LYS A 15 17.50 24.64 -26.32
C LYS A 15 16.73 23.33 -26.26
N ILE A 16 17.44 22.23 -26.00
CA ILE A 16 16.81 20.92 -25.79
C ILE A 16 15.96 21.04 -24.53
N ASP A 17 14.64 21.02 -24.68
CA ASP A 17 13.69 21.07 -23.59
C ASP A 17 13.61 19.67 -22.95
N PHE A 18 14.33 19.47 -21.84
CA PHE A 18 14.40 18.22 -21.09
C PHE A 18 13.07 17.81 -20.41
N ARG A 19 11.96 18.48 -20.73
CA ARG A 19 10.62 18.22 -20.18
C ARG A 19 10.14 16.79 -20.38
N VAL A 20 10.57 16.12 -21.45
CA VAL A 20 10.09 14.77 -21.83
C VAL A 20 10.67 13.66 -20.93
N VAL A 21 11.83 13.86 -20.29
CA VAL A 21 12.48 12.80 -19.47
C VAL A 21 11.83 12.64 -18.10
N HIS A 22 11.19 13.68 -17.57
CA HIS A 22 10.56 13.60 -16.24
C HIS A 22 9.23 12.83 -16.24
N ASP A 23 8.50 12.80 -17.36
CA ASP A 23 7.21 12.10 -17.43
C ASP A 23 7.36 10.58 -17.36
N ILE A 24 8.37 10.01 -18.02
CA ILE A 24 8.63 8.57 -17.98
C ILE A 24 9.04 8.07 -16.59
N VAL A 25 9.81 8.87 -15.83
CA VAL A 25 10.21 8.53 -14.46
C VAL A 25 9.01 8.62 -13.51
N ASN A 26 8.17 9.65 -13.66
CA ASN A 26 6.98 9.83 -12.82
C ASN A 26 5.91 8.74 -13.03
N VAL A 27 5.70 8.27 -14.27
CA VAL A 27 4.75 7.18 -14.56
C VAL A 27 5.23 5.84 -13.97
N HIS A 28 6.55 5.57 -14.03
CA HIS A 28 7.12 4.36 -13.43
C HIS A 28 6.91 4.35 -11.90
N GLN A 29 7.27 5.45 -11.22
CA GLN A 29 7.08 5.58 -9.77
C GLN A 29 5.60 5.45 -9.35
N ARG A 30 4.66 5.96 -10.15
CA ARG A 30 3.21 5.83 -9.86
C ARG A 30 2.71 4.40 -9.98
N THR A 31 3.28 3.63 -10.91
CA THR A 31 2.88 2.25 -11.20
C THR A 31 3.51 1.29 -10.18
N GLU A 32 4.79 1.46 -9.87
CA GLU A 32 5.48 0.73 -8.80
C GLU A 32 4.79 0.94 -7.45
N TRP A 33 4.39 2.18 -7.14
CA TRP A 33 3.66 2.50 -5.92
C TRP A 33 2.31 1.78 -5.83
N ARG A 34 1.61 1.67 -6.96
CA ARG A 34 0.34 0.93 -7.03
C ARG A 34 0.56 -0.57 -6.79
N TRP A 35 1.58 -1.17 -7.38
CA TRP A 35 1.91 -2.58 -7.16
C TRP A 35 2.31 -2.87 -5.72
N LEU A 36 3.12 -2.00 -5.10
CA LEU A 36 3.46 -2.12 -3.68
C LEU A 36 2.23 -2.04 -2.79
N THR A 37 1.36 -1.05 -3.04
CA THR A 37 0.12 -0.86 -2.27
C THR A 37 -0.82 -2.06 -2.45
N LEU A 38 -0.97 -2.57 -3.67
CA LEU A 38 -1.76 -3.78 -3.96
C LEU A 38 -1.21 -5.00 -3.22
N GLY A 39 0.12 -5.18 -3.23
CA GLY A 39 0.78 -6.26 -2.51
C GLY A 39 0.54 -6.20 -1.00
N MET A 40 0.61 -5.00 -0.41
CA MET A 40 0.29 -4.79 1.01
C MET A 40 -1.17 -5.11 1.31
N ILE A 41 -2.12 -4.60 0.53
CA ILE A 41 -3.55 -4.87 0.72
C ILE A 41 -3.83 -6.38 0.64
N LEU A 42 -3.20 -7.08 -0.32
CA LEU A 42 -3.36 -8.52 -0.48
C LEU A 42 -2.77 -9.29 0.71
N LEU A 43 -1.61 -8.87 1.21
CA LEU A 43 -1.00 -9.47 2.40
C LEU A 43 -1.88 -9.26 3.64
N ASP A 44 -2.40 -8.05 3.83
CA ASP A 44 -3.30 -7.72 4.95
C ASP A 44 -4.58 -8.57 4.87
N LEU A 45 -5.17 -8.69 3.67
CA LEU A 45 -6.32 -9.56 3.40
C LEU A 45 -6.03 -10.99 3.84
N LEU A 46 -4.87 -11.53 3.44
CA LEU A 46 -4.46 -12.89 3.77
C LEU A 46 -4.24 -13.08 5.28
N MET A 47 -3.60 -12.12 5.93
CA MET A 47 -3.33 -12.18 7.38
C MET A 47 -4.61 -12.10 8.20
N ILE A 48 -5.54 -11.21 7.85
CA ILE A 48 -6.84 -11.12 8.52
C ILE A 48 -7.63 -12.42 8.32
N ALA A 49 -7.68 -12.94 7.09
CA ALA A 49 -8.35 -14.21 6.80
C ALA A 49 -7.73 -15.38 7.58
N ALA A 50 -6.39 -15.46 7.64
CA ALA A 50 -5.68 -16.46 8.44
C ALA A 50 -6.00 -16.33 9.94
N GLY A 51 -6.10 -15.10 10.46
CA GLY A 51 -6.52 -14.84 11.84
C GLY A 51 -7.92 -15.36 12.15
N PHE A 52 -8.88 -15.17 11.24
CA PHE A 52 -10.23 -15.73 11.39
C PHE A 52 -10.25 -17.26 11.33
N ILE A 53 -9.48 -17.85 10.41
CA ILE A 53 -9.35 -19.31 10.32
C ILE A 53 -8.74 -19.86 11.60
N LEU A 54 -7.69 -19.23 12.11
CA LEU A 54 -7.04 -19.64 13.35
C LEU A 54 -7.99 -19.50 14.55
N ALA A 55 -8.74 -18.40 14.65
CA ALA A 55 -9.75 -18.22 15.68
C ALA A 55 -10.85 -19.29 15.60
N TYR A 56 -11.29 -19.67 14.39
CA TYR A 56 -12.22 -20.78 14.18
C TYR A 56 -11.62 -22.11 14.65
N VAL A 57 -10.37 -22.41 14.28
CA VAL A 57 -9.67 -23.62 14.72
C VAL A 57 -9.52 -23.64 16.24
N ILE A 58 -9.14 -22.54 16.87
CA ILE A 58 -9.01 -22.45 18.34
C ILE A 58 -10.37 -22.65 19.02
N ARG A 59 -11.44 -22.07 18.47
CA ARG A 59 -12.78 -22.19 19.06
C ARG A 59 -13.38 -23.59 18.93
N PHE A 60 -13.15 -24.27 17.81
CA PHE A 60 -13.86 -25.51 17.47
C PHE A 60 -12.99 -26.78 17.44
N ARG A 61 -11.67 -26.66 17.22
CA ARG A 61 -10.73 -27.81 17.20
C ARG A 61 -9.98 -27.95 18.51
N LEU A 62 -9.59 -26.85 19.14
CA LEU A 62 -9.07 -26.92 20.49
C LEU A 62 -10.27 -27.11 21.43
N ASN A 63 -10.40 -28.33 21.95
CA ASN A 63 -11.45 -28.77 22.88
C ASN A 63 -11.28 -28.08 24.26
N ILE A 64 -11.29 -26.74 24.28
CA ILE A 64 -11.04 -25.94 25.48
C ILE A 64 -12.34 -25.87 26.28
N PRO A 65 -12.35 -26.33 27.55
CA PRO A 65 -13.55 -26.44 28.38
C PRO A 65 -14.32 -25.12 28.58
N PHE A 66 -13.67 -23.97 28.37
CA PHE A 66 -14.28 -22.64 28.48
C PHE A 66 -15.34 -22.35 27.39
N PHE A 67 -15.28 -23.00 26.22
CA PHE A 67 -16.21 -22.77 25.12
C PHE A 67 -17.46 -23.66 25.14
N PHE A 68 -17.53 -24.62 26.07
CA PHE A 68 -18.63 -25.60 26.19
C PHE A 68 -19.72 -25.22 27.20
N VAL A 69 -19.57 -24.10 27.92
CA VAL A 69 -20.47 -23.71 29.04
C VAL A 69 -21.83 -23.15 28.57
N GLY A 70 -22.28 -23.50 27.35
CA GLY A 70 -23.58 -23.06 26.82
C GLY A 70 -23.85 -23.46 25.36
N SER A 71 -23.14 -24.46 24.83
CA SER A 71 -23.06 -24.76 23.39
C SER A 71 -24.11 -25.76 22.90
N GLU A 72 -25.40 -25.40 22.95
CA GLU A 72 -26.41 -26.09 22.11
C GLU A 72 -26.52 -25.45 20.72
N GLU A 73 -26.12 -24.19 20.56
CA GLU A 73 -26.10 -23.52 19.28
C GLU A 73 -24.67 -23.33 18.80
N SER A 74 -24.18 -24.26 17.99
CA SER A 74 -22.97 -24.03 17.20
C SER A 74 -23.36 -23.10 16.04
N PRO A 75 -22.88 -21.83 16.00
CA PRO A 75 -23.26 -20.93 14.92
C PRO A 75 -22.77 -21.53 13.60
N SER A 76 -23.67 -21.60 12.61
CA SER A 76 -23.36 -22.20 11.32
C SER A 76 -22.10 -21.59 10.70
N LEU A 77 -21.30 -22.39 9.98
CA LEU A 77 -20.11 -21.93 9.25
C LEU A 77 -20.40 -20.68 8.40
N ARG A 78 -21.62 -20.58 7.87
CA ARG A 78 -22.10 -19.45 7.07
C ARG A 78 -22.10 -18.13 7.84
N PHE A 79 -22.38 -18.16 9.14
CA PHE A 79 -22.30 -16.97 10.00
C PHE A 79 -20.87 -16.41 10.04
N TYR A 80 -19.87 -17.26 10.27
CA TYR A 80 -18.46 -16.85 10.34
C TYR A 80 -17.92 -16.36 8.99
N ILE A 81 -18.34 -16.98 7.88
CA ILE A 81 -18.01 -16.49 6.53
C ILE A 81 -18.60 -15.11 6.30
N THR A 82 -19.88 -14.92 6.66
CA THR A 82 -20.57 -13.63 6.52
C THR A 82 -19.91 -12.56 7.38
N LEU A 83 -19.59 -12.89 8.63
CA LEU A 83 -18.87 -12.01 9.55
C LEU A 83 -17.51 -11.60 9.00
N GLY A 84 -16.72 -12.57 8.51
CA GLY A 84 -15.43 -12.30 7.86
C GLY A 84 -15.58 -11.39 6.64
N ALA A 85 -16.60 -11.62 5.80
CA ALA A 85 -16.86 -10.81 4.62
C ALA A 85 -17.14 -9.33 4.94
N PHE A 86 -17.68 -9.02 6.12
CA PHE A 86 -17.85 -7.64 6.59
C PHE A 86 -16.64 -7.10 7.35
N LEU A 87 -16.02 -7.90 8.22
CA LEU A 87 -14.91 -7.44 9.04
C LEU A 87 -13.63 -7.21 8.24
N ILE A 88 -13.34 -8.04 7.24
CA ILE A 88 -12.16 -7.91 6.39
C ILE A 88 -12.09 -6.54 5.69
N PRO A 89 -13.11 -6.09 4.92
CA PRO A 89 -13.08 -4.77 4.30
C PRO A 89 -13.12 -3.65 5.34
N PHE A 90 -13.79 -3.85 6.48
CA PHE A 90 -13.79 -2.88 7.58
C PHE A 90 -12.38 -2.66 8.15
N TRP A 91 -11.60 -3.73 8.39
CA TRP A 91 -10.22 -3.63 8.84
C TRP A 91 -9.31 -2.97 7.80
N ILE A 92 -9.45 -3.31 6.52
CA ILE A 92 -8.72 -2.65 5.43
C ILE A 92 -9.03 -1.15 5.40
N ALA A 93 -10.29 -0.76 5.61
CA ALA A 93 -10.68 0.64 5.69
C ALA A 93 -10.02 1.36 6.88
N ILE A 94 -9.90 0.71 8.04
CA ILE A 94 -9.16 1.25 9.19
C ILE A 94 -7.68 1.41 8.85
N TYR A 95 -7.04 0.42 8.24
CA TYR A 95 -5.62 0.51 7.85
C TYR A 95 -5.39 1.63 6.83
N ALA A 96 -6.31 1.81 5.89
CA ALA A 96 -6.28 2.93 4.97
C ALA A 96 -6.44 4.28 5.68
N ALA A 97 -7.40 4.40 6.60
CA ALA A 97 -7.64 5.63 7.38
C ALA A 97 -6.47 5.96 8.33
N ALA A 98 -5.82 4.95 8.89
CA ALA A 98 -4.60 5.08 9.69
C ALA A 98 -3.37 5.48 8.85
N GLY A 99 -3.51 5.58 7.53
CA GLY A 99 -2.43 5.97 6.63
C GLY A 99 -1.39 4.88 6.41
N LEU A 100 -1.73 3.61 6.62
CA LEU A 100 -0.82 2.48 6.42
C LEU A 100 -0.32 2.41 4.97
N TYR A 101 -1.18 2.79 4.01
CA TYR A 101 -0.85 2.84 2.59
C TYR A 101 -0.30 4.20 2.13
N SER A 102 0.06 5.10 3.05
CA SER A 102 0.63 6.40 2.68
C SER A 102 2.14 6.29 2.40
N ARG A 103 2.60 6.99 1.36
CA ARG A 103 4.00 6.93 0.90
C ARG A 103 4.99 7.41 1.96
N GLN A 104 4.60 8.42 2.73
CA GLN A 104 5.43 8.91 3.83
C GLN A 104 5.54 7.90 4.97
N ASN A 105 4.52 7.09 5.24
CA ASN A 105 4.54 6.18 6.39
C ASN A 105 5.28 4.85 6.08
N ILE A 106 5.37 4.47 4.80
CA ILE A 106 6.05 3.23 4.36
C ILE A 106 7.52 3.47 4.02
N LEU A 107 7.84 4.60 3.37
CA LEU A 107 9.19 4.91 2.87
C LEU A 107 9.79 6.19 3.46
N GLY A 108 9.02 6.94 4.24
CA GLY A 108 9.55 8.04 5.04
C GLY A 108 10.28 7.45 6.24
N GLY A 109 11.55 7.10 6.05
CA GLY A 109 12.48 7.01 7.17
C GLY A 109 12.44 8.31 7.98
N PRO A 110 12.85 8.29 9.26
CA PRO A 110 12.90 9.49 10.08
C PRO A 110 13.66 10.57 9.30
N VAL A 111 13.01 11.70 9.06
CA VAL A 111 13.70 12.87 8.52
C VAL A 111 14.73 13.23 9.59
N SER A 112 15.99 12.84 9.41
CA SER A 112 17.09 13.33 10.23
C SER A 112 17.27 14.79 9.85
N ILE A 113 16.53 15.66 10.53
CA ILE A 113 16.73 17.09 10.46
C ILE A 113 18.08 17.33 11.17
N HIS A 114 19.09 17.62 10.36
CA HIS A 114 20.40 18.10 10.79
C HIS A 114 20.30 19.52 11.34
#